data_AF-A0AAE0JW73-F1
#
_entry.id   AF-A0AAE0JW73-F1
#
_cell.length_a   1.000
_cell.length_b   1.000
_cell.length_c   1.000
_cell.angle_alpha   90.00
_cell.angle_beta   90.00
_cell.angle_gamma   90.00
#
_symmetry.space_group_name_H-M   'P 1'
#
loop_
_entity.id
_entity.type
_entity.pdbx_description
1 polymer ?
#
loop_
_entity_poly.entity_id
_entity_poly.type
_entity_poly.pdbx_seq_one_letter_code
_entity_poly.pdbx_strand_id
1 'polypeptide(L)'
;MFDMGVAYLTEGLKIDRPRNAMTLTPTIHQQFGDFQIYFEQLAAAPGQQDPPPHTYRVGSFLPPQIFRRNPLPPTRTLHLSENRTIEPPSPRLLALHCAIAHILHLSAAGAYINRILQDVEEHGIRADGSTNLGRLVALGLNQWTCGIARHPTATHRDLQSNDFQGKRNGGI
;
A
#
# COMPACT_ATOMS: atom_id res chain seq x y z
N MET A 1 -2.07 18.08 7.07
CA MET A 1 -0.74 18.38 6.50
C MET A 1 -0.18 17.06 5.98
N PHE A 2 0.11 16.94 4.69
CA PHE A 2 0.57 15.68 4.11
C PHE A 2 1.95 15.32 4.66
N ASP A 3 2.14 14.04 5.00
CA ASP A 3 3.42 13.53 5.51
C ASP A 3 4.48 13.55 4.38
N MET A 4 5.40 14.52 4.44
CA MET A 4 6.41 14.72 3.39
C MET A 4 7.35 13.52 3.31
N GLY A 5 7.51 13.00 2.08
CA GLY A 5 8.39 11.87 1.80
C GLY A 5 7.82 10.50 2.20
N VAL A 6 6.53 10.41 2.54
CA VAL A 6 5.88 9.10 2.76
C VAL A 6 5.90 8.23 1.51
N ALA A 7 5.84 8.83 0.30
CA ALA A 7 5.95 8.13 -0.98
C ALA A 7 7.23 7.28 -1.09
N TYR A 8 8.36 7.79 -0.58
CA TYR A 8 9.62 7.04 -0.57
C TYR A 8 9.58 5.78 0.30
N LEU A 9 8.66 5.67 1.25
CA LEU A 9 8.47 4.47 2.06
C LEU A 9 7.69 3.40 1.29
N THR A 10 6.91 3.80 0.29
CA THR A 10 6.07 2.92 -0.53
C THR A 10 6.68 2.60 -1.91
N GLU A 11 7.88 3.09 -2.19
CA GLU A 11 8.55 2.94 -3.48
C GLU A 11 9.42 1.68 -3.58
N GLY A 12 9.25 0.92 -4.67
CA GLY A 12 10.11 -0.20 -5.05
C GLY A 12 10.27 -1.23 -3.94
N LEU A 13 11.49 -1.73 -3.75
CA LEU A 13 11.81 -2.76 -2.76
C LEU A 13 11.64 -2.32 -1.29
N LYS A 14 11.36 -1.03 -1.03
CA LYS A 14 11.17 -0.53 0.33
C LYS A 14 9.82 -0.95 0.92
N ILE A 15 8.81 -1.18 0.07
CA ILE A 15 7.47 -1.61 0.49
C ILE A 15 7.48 -3.03 1.07
N ASP A 16 8.39 -3.90 0.62
CA ASP A 16 8.47 -5.30 1.06
C ASP A 16 9.35 -5.49 2.30
N ARG A 17 9.84 -4.40 2.90
CA ARG A 17 10.64 -4.47 4.13
C ARG A 17 9.77 -4.84 5.33
N PRO A 18 10.34 -5.48 6.38
CA PRO A 18 9.60 -5.84 7.60
C PRO A 18 8.86 -4.69 8.28
N ARG A 19 9.34 -3.45 8.11
CA ARG A 19 8.66 -2.23 8.58
C ARG A 19 7.27 -2.00 7.99
N ASN A 20 6.89 -2.68 6.91
CA ASN A 20 5.55 -2.65 6.31
C ASN A 20 4.79 -3.98 6.53
N ALA A 21 5.30 -4.86 7.38
CA ALA A 21 4.70 -6.15 7.67
C ALA A 21 4.21 -6.21 9.12
N MET A 22 3.03 -6.79 9.34
CA MET A 22 2.54 -7.12 10.67
C MET A 22 1.74 -8.42 10.65
N THR A 23 1.80 -9.18 11.74
CA THR A 23 1.05 -10.43 11.87
C THR A 23 -0.31 -10.16 12.51
N LEU A 24 -1.37 -10.62 11.85
CA LEU A 24 -2.76 -10.48 12.27
C LEU A 24 -3.46 -11.84 12.21
N THR A 25 -4.50 -12.02 13.01
CA THR A 25 -5.40 -13.17 12.83
C THR A 25 -6.14 -13.04 11.50
N PRO A 26 -6.57 -14.14 10.85
CA PRO A 26 -7.12 -14.09 9.50
C PRO A 26 -8.26 -13.07 9.30
N THR A 27 -9.20 -13.01 10.25
CA THR A 27 -10.33 -12.06 10.20
C THR A 27 -9.85 -10.61 10.32
N ILE A 28 -8.92 -10.33 11.23
CA ILE A 28 -8.38 -8.97 11.41
C ILE A 28 -7.51 -8.58 10.24
N HIS A 29 -6.77 -9.51 9.65
CA HIS A 29 -5.97 -9.28 8.43
C HIS A 29 -6.87 -8.82 7.28
N GLN A 30 -7.99 -9.51 7.06
CA GLN A 30 -8.96 -9.11 6.03
C GLN A 30 -9.54 -7.72 6.33
N GLN A 31 -10.04 -7.49 7.54
CA GLN A 31 -10.64 -6.20 7.91
C GLN A 31 -9.64 -5.03 7.90
N PHE A 32 -8.37 -5.29 8.20
CA PHE A 32 -7.30 -4.30 8.08
C PHE A 32 -7.00 -3.99 6.61
N GLY A 33 -6.92 -5.01 5.75
CA GLY A 33 -6.76 -4.84 4.30
C GLY A 33 -7.92 -4.09 3.64
N ASP A 34 -9.15 -4.33 4.11
CA ASP A 34 -10.37 -3.66 3.64
C ASP A 34 -10.54 -2.23 4.21
N PHE A 35 -9.53 -1.72 4.92
CA PHE A 35 -9.54 -0.42 5.60
C PHE A 35 -10.72 -0.23 6.57
N GLN A 36 -11.22 -1.34 7.12
CA GLN A 36 -12.31 -1.33 8.11
C GLN A 36 -11.80 -1.22 9.54
N ILE A 37 -10.59 -1.72 9.79
CA ILE A 37 -9.85 -1.58 11.05
C ILE A 37 -8.59 -0.78 10.78
N TYR A 38 -8.20 0.09 11.70
CA TYR A 38 -7.00 0.91 11.59
C TYR A 38 -6.31 1.11 12.94
N PHE A 39 -5.03 1.47 12.90
CA PHE A 39 -4.22 1.76 14.07
C PHE A 39 -3.87 3.24 14.10
N GLU A 40 -4.33 3.93 15.13
CA GLU A 40 -4.05 5.35 15.35
C GLU A 40 -2.97 5.47 16.43
N GLN A 41 -1.91 6.23 16.16
CA GLN A 41 -0.85 6.39 17.15
C GLN A 41 -1.37 7.13 18.38
N LEU A 42 -1.16 6.53 19.55
CA LEU A 42 -1.60 7.14 20.79
C LEU A 42 -0.69 8.33 21.11
N ALA A 43 -1.25 9.53 21.16
CA ALA A 43 -0.56 10.73 21.62
C ALA A 43 -0.79 10.91 23.12
N ALA A 44 0.18 11.51 23.81
CA ALA A 44 0.01 11.90 25.20
C ALA A 44 -1.08 12.97 25.34
N ALA A 45 -1.97 12.79 26.31
CA ALA A 45 -2.88 13.85 26.69
C ALA A 45 -2.09 14.97 27.40
N PRO A 46 -2.49 16.25 27.27
CA PRO A 46 -1.84 17.35 27.99
C PRO A 46 -1.82 17.06 29.51
N GLY A 47 -0.63 17.03 30.10
CA GLY A 47 -0.45 16.76 31.53
C GLY A 47 -0.38 15.28 31.93
N GLN A 48 -0.36 14.34 30.97
CA GLN A 48 -0.20 12.91 31.23
C GLN A 48 1.14 12.38 30.68
N GLN A 49 1.66 11.32 31.28
CA GLN A 49 2.85 10.62 30.80
C GLN A 49 2.66 10.11 29.37
N ASP A 50 3.73 10.16 28.59
CA ASP A 50 3.75 9.62 27.22
C ASP A 50 3.39 8.13 27.21
N PRO A 51 2.56 7.68 26.25
CA PRO A 51 2.25 6.27 26.11
C PRO A 51 3.51 5.48 25.72
N PRO A 52 3.57 4.17 26.02
CA PRO A 52 4.70 3.34 25.63
C PRO A 52 4.94 3.40 24.11
N PRO A 53 6.20 3.32 23.65
CA PRO A 53 6.51 3.30 22.23
C PRO A 53 5.72 2.21 21.48
N HIS A 54 5.36 2.48 20.22
CA HIS A 54 4.57 1.55 19.39
C HIS A 54 3.23 1.13 20.02
N THR A 55 2.60 2.03 20.77
CA THR A 55 1.24 1.86 21.28
C THR A 55 0.25 2.61 20.41
N TYR A 56 -0.80 1.90 20.02
CA TYR A 56 -1.81 2.39 19.11
C TYR A 56 -3.20 2.19 19.71
N ARG A 57 -4.09 3.13 19.44
CA ARG A 57 -5.52 2.94 19.58
C ARG A 57 -6.03 2.15 18.38
N VAL A 58 -6.79 1.09 18.62
CA VAL A 58 -7.39 0.28 17.55
C VAL A 58 -8.78 0.82 17.26
N GLY A 59 -8.99 1.32 16.04
CA GLY A 59 -10.26 1.84 15.56
C GLY A 59 -10.92 0.89 14.57
N SER A 60 -12.24 1.03 14.41
CA SER A 60 -13.02 0.26 13.45
C SER A 60 -14.24 1.06 12.96
N PHE A 61 -14.53 0.96 11.66
CA PHE A 61 -15.77 1.47 11.06
C PHE A 61 -16.90 0.43 11.01
N LEU A 62 -16.61 -0.82 11.36
CA LEU A 62 -17.59 -1.90 11.43
C LEU A 62 -18.49 -1.78 12.66
N PRO A 63 -19.78 -2.16 12.55
CA PRO A 63 -20.69 -2.23 13.69
C PRO A 63 -20.13 -3.08 14.85
N PRO A 64 -20.27 -2.65 16.12
CA PRO A 64 -19.76 -3.37 17.29
C PRO A 64 -20.23 -4.83 17.39
N GLN A 65 -21.37 -5.16 16.77
CA GLN A 65 -21.95 -6.49 16.70
C GLN A 65 -21.00 -7.51 16.06
N ILE A 66 -20.16 -7.08 15.12
CA ILE A 66 -19.19 -7.94 14.43
C ILE A 66 -18.11 -8.46 15.40
N PHE A 67 -17.80 -7.70 16.45
CA PHE A 67 -16.76 -8.05 17.42
C PHE A 67 -17.30 -8.65 18.73
N ARG A 68 -18.58 -9.05 18.79
CA ARG A 68 -19.18 -9.59 20.02
C ARG A 68 -18.45 -10.82 20.58
N ARG A 69 -18.02 -11.73 19.69
CA ARG A 69 -17.33 -12.96 20.10
C ARG A 69 -15.84 -12.73 20.38
N ASN A 70 -15.24 -11.76 19.70
CA ASN A 70 -13.82 -11.43 19.86
C ASN A 70 -13.65 -9.90 19.77
N PRO A 71 -13.82 -9.18 20.91
CA PRO A 71 -13.72 -7.73 20.94
C PRO A 71 -12.34 -7.24 20.50
N LEU A 72 -12.30 -6.12 19.78
CA LEU A 72 -11.03 -5.46 19.50
C LEU A 72 -10.47 -4.89 20.80
N PRO A 73 -9.16 -5.04 21.06
CA PRO A 73 -8.54 -4.39 22.19
C PRO A 73 -8.57 -2.87 21.96
N PRO A 74 -8.95 -2.05 22.95
CA PRO A 74 -9.05 -0.59 22.77
C PRO A 74 -7.69 0.04 22.44
N THR A 75 -6.62 -0.55 22.98
CA THR A 75 -5.24 -0.18 22.72
C THR A 75 -4.39 -1.43 22.50
N ARG A 76 -3.36 -1.32 21.66
CA ARG A 76 -2.41 -2.39 21.39
C ARG A 76 -1.00 -1.84 21.28
N THR A 77 -0.09 -2.43 22.06
CA THR A 77 1.35 -2.23 21.90
C THR A 77 1.91 -3.31 20.99
N LEU A 78 2.59 -2.91 19.92
CA LEU A 78 3.23 -3.84 19.00
C LEU A 78 4.59 -4.26 19.56
N HIS A 79 4.82 -5.56 19.64
CA HIS A 79 6.05 -6.10 20.21
C HIS A 79 7.25 -5.86 19.28
N LEU A 80 8.35 -5.42 19.88
CA LEU A 80 9.64 -5.32 19.25
C LEU A 80 10.41 -6.63 19.47
N SER A 81 11.17 -7.07 18.46
CA SER A 81 12.13 -8.17 18.68
C SER A 81 13.15 -7.75 19.73
N GLU A 82 13.48 -8.63 20.69
CA GLU A 82 14.40 -8.33 21.81
C GLU A 82 15.73 -7.77 21.31
N ASN A 83 16.28 -8.39 20.26
CA ASN A 83 17.55 -8.00 19.65
C ASN A 83 17.42 -6.91 18.57
N ARG A 84 16.19 -6.40 18.33
CA ARG A 84 15.86 -5.42 17.27
C ARG A 84 16.39 -5.80 15.88
N THR A 85 16.52 -7.09 15.61
CA THR A 85 17.01 -7.62 14.34
C THR A 85 15.99 -7.46 13.21
N ILE A 86 14.70 -7.37 13.57
CA ILE A 86 13.59 -7.16 12.64
C ILE A 86 13.04 -5.75 12.87
N GLU A 87 12.97 -4.96 11.81
CA GLU A 87 12.37 -3.61 11.83
C GLU A 87 10.89 -3.72 12.24
N PRO A 88 10.42 -2.94 13.24
CA PRO A 88 9.01 -2.95 13.60
C PRO A 88 8.13 -2.30 12.52
N PRO A 89 6.81 -2.59 12.54
CA PRO A 89 5.83 -1.86 11.76
C PRO A 89 6.03 -0.35 11.92
N SER A 90 6.17 0.34 10.80
CA SER A 90 6.46 1.78 10.78
C SER A 90 5.23 2.55 11.26
N PRO A 91 5.37 3.42 12.28
CA PRO A 91 4.27 4.25 12.72
C PRO A 91 3.74 5.18 11.61
N ARG A 92 4.61 5.62 10.69
CA ARG A 92 4.21 6.44 9.52
C ARG A 92 3.36 5.66 8.52
N LEU A 93 3.68 4.39 8.27
CA LEU A 93 2.88 3.55 7.37
C LEU A 93 1.52 3.22 7.99
N LEU A 94 1.46 2.97 9.31
CA LEU A 94 0.19 2.80 10.02
C LEU A 94 -0.64 4.09 10.02
N ALA A 95 -0.02 5.26 10.19
CA ALA A 95 -0.69 6.55 10.08
C ALA A 95 -1.22 6.80 8.65
N LEU A 96 -0.46 6.41 7.62
CA LEU A 96 -0.91 6.48 6.23
C LEU A 96 -2.13 5.57 5.98
N HIS A 97 -2.07 4.31 6.43
CA HIS A 97 -3.20 3.38 6.36
C HIS A 97 -4.44 3.96 7.06
N CYS A 98 -4.27 4.47 8.28
CA CYS A 98 -5.34 5.13 9.04
C CYS A 98 -5.97 6.30 8.28
N ALA A 99 -5.15 7.16 7.66
CA ALA A 99 -5.65 8.27 6.86
C ALA A 99 -6.45 7.79 5.64
N ILE A 100 -5.96 6.78 4.92
CA ILE A 100 -6.68 6.17 3.79
C ILE A 100 -8.02 5.58 4.26
N ALA A 101 -8.03 4.87 5.39
CA ALA A 101 -9.24 4.30 5.94
C ALA A 101 -10.32 5.36 6.22
N HIS A 102 -9.94 6.47 6.85
CA HIS A 102 -10.86 7.58 7.09
C HIS A 102 -11.35 8.21 5.78
N ILE A 103 -10.47 8.43 4.80
CA ILE A 103 -10.87 8.99 3.50
C ILE A 103 -11.88 8.06 2.82
N LEU A 104 -11.58 6.76 2.73
CA LEU A 104 -12.47 5.79 2.09
C LEU A 104 -13.82 5.68 2.79
N HIS A 105 -13.83 5.73 4.11
CA HIS A 105 -15.06 5.70 4.91
C HIS A 105 -15.89 6.97 4.74
N LEU A 106 -15.29 8.14 4.97
CA LEU A 106 -16.01 9.43 4.96
C LEU A 106 -16.48 9.85 3.56
N SER A 107 -15.76 9.46 2.51
CA SER A 107 -16.16 9.73 1.12
C SER A 107 -17.13 8.70 0.54
N ALA A 108 -17.41 7.61 1.26
CA ALA A 108 -18.04 6.40 0.73
C ALA A 108 -17.34 5.80 -0.51
N ALA A 109 -16.12 6.25 -0.86
CA ALA A 109 -15.38 5.78 -2.02
C ALA A 109 -14.96 4.32 -1.90
N GLY A 110 -14.81 3.79 -0.68
CA GLY A 110 -14.49 2.38 -0.47
C GLY A 110 -15.52 1.44 -1.11
N ALA A 111 -16.82 1.70 -0.91
CA ALA A 111 -17.88 0.90 -1.51
C ALA A 111 -17.92 1.03 -3.04
N TYR A 112 -17.65 2.24 -3.56
CA TYR A 112 -17.59 2.49 -4.99
C TYR A 112 -16.43 1.75 -5.67
N ILE A 113 -15.24 1.80 -5.08
CA ILE A 113 -14.05 1.09 -5.58
C ILE A 113 -14.26 -0.42 -5.52
N ASN A 114 -14.78 -0.96 -4.42
CA ASN A 114 -15.06 -2.39 -4.31
C ASN A 114 -16.04 -2.87 -5.37
N ARG A 115 -17.09 -2.10 -5.65
CA ARG A 115 -18.02 -2.42 -6.75
C ARG A 115 -17.34 -2.44 -8.11
N ILE A 116 -16.43 -1.49 -8.37
CA ILE A 116 -15.63 -1.50 -9.61
C ILE A 116 -14.80 -2.78 -9.69
N LEU A 117 -14.06 -3.12 -8.63
CA LEU A 117 -13.18 -4.29 -8.62
C LEU A 117 -13.98 -5.60 -8.78
N GLN A 118 -15.10 -5.72 -8.08
CA GLN A 118 -16.02 -6.85 -8.20
C GLN A 118 -16.63 -6.96 -9.60
N ASP A 119 -17.04 -5.84 -10.22
CA ASP A 119 -17.53 -5.83 -11.60
C ASP A 119 -16.46 -6.40 -12.55
N VAL A 120 -15.17 -6.11 -12.32
CA VAL A 120 -14.06 -6.64 -13.12
C VAL A 120 -13.85 -8.13 -12.90
N GLU A 121 -13.82 -8.59 -11.64
CA GLU A 121 -13.60 -10.00 -11.29
C GLU A 121 -14.75 -10.90 -11.73
N GLU A 122 -16.00 -10.48 -11.52
CA GLU A 122 -17.18 -11.29 -11.81
C GLU A 122 -17.58 -11.28 -13.30
N HIS A 123 -17.45 -10.13 -13.97
CA HIS A 123 -18.01 -9.97 -15.31
C HIS A 123 -16.98 -10.04 -16.44
N GLY A 124 -15.69 -9.88 -16.16
CA GLY A 124 -14.58 -10.05 -17.12
C GLY A 124 -14.95 -9.71 -18.57
N ILE A 125 -14.75 -10.69 -19.47
CA ILE A 125 -15.39 -10.72 -20.79
C ILE A 125 -16.68 -11.50 -20.63
N ARG A 126 -17.82 -10.83 -20.79
CA ARG A 126 -19.14 -11.47 -20.74
C ARG A 126 -19.28 -12.47 -21.88
N ALA A 127 -20.18 -13.45 -21.71
CA ALA A 127 -20.42 -14.51 -22.71
C ALA A 127 -20.86 -13.97 -24.09
N ASP A 128 -21.36 -12.73 -24.16
CA ASP A 128 -21.72 -12.01 -25.39
C ASP A 128 -20.53 -11.25 -26.02
N GLY A 129 -19.32 -11.39 -25.47
CA GLY A 129 -18.12 -10.68 -25.90
C GLY A 129 -18.05 -9.23 -25.44
N SER A 130 -19.05 -8.75 -24.69
CA SER A 130 -19.01 -7.40 -24.13
C SER A 130 -18.07 -7.34 -22.92
N THR A 131 -17.31 -6.26 -22.82
CA THR A 131 -16.43 -5.98 -21.69
C THR A 131 -16.45 -4.49 -21.48
N ASN A 132 -16.46 -4.02 -20.23
CA ASN A 132 -16.30 -2.60 -19.95
C ASN A 132 -14.82 -2.18 -20.11
N LEU A 133 -14.27 -2.43 -21.29
CA LEU A 133 -12.85 -2.30 -21.63
C LEU A 133 -12.40 -0.86 -21.40
N GLY A 134 -13.25 0.13 -21.67
CA GLY A 134 -12.95 1.55 -21.40
C GLY A 134 -12.69 1.84 -19.92
N ARG A 135 -13.43 1.20 -19.00
CA ARG A 135 -13.23 1.34 -17.55
C ARG A 135 -11.95 0.63 -17.09
N LEU A 136 -11.66 -0.55 -17.66
CA LEU A 136 -10.41 -1.29 -17.40
C LEU A 136 -9.17 -0.54 -17.90
N VAL A 137 -9.25 -0.01 -19.12
CA VAL A 137 -8.18 0.78 -19.73
C VAL A 137 -7.98 2.08 -18.96
N ALA A 138 -9.05 2.76 -18.52
CA ALA A 138 -8.91 3.94 -17.66
C ALA A 138 -8.22 3.61 -16.33
N LEU A 139 -8.54 2.49 -15.68
CA LEU A 139 -7.84 2.05 -14.46
C LEU A 139 -6.36 1.73 -14.73
N GLY A 140 -6.06 1.04 -15.83
CA GLY A 140 -4.69 0.70 -16.22
C GLY A 140 -3.86 1.91 -16.64
N LEU A 141 -4.42 2.84 -17.41
CA LEU A 141 -3.77 4.08 -17.84
C LEU A 141 -3.53 5.06 -16.68
N ASN A 142 -4.39 5.04 -15.67
CA ASN A 142 -4.19 5.80 -14.44
C ASN A 142 -3.18 5.13 -13.48
N GLN A 143 -2.59 3.99 -13.86
CA GLN A 143 -1.64 3.19 -13.09
C GLN A 143 -2.22 2.53 -11.81
N TRP A 144 -3.54 2.27 -11.77
CA TRP A 144 -4.18 1.62 -10.62
C TRP A 144 -4.03 0.09 -10.64
N THR A 145 -3.61 -0.51 -11.77
CA THR A 145 -3.33 -1.94 -11.89
C THR A 145 -1.88 -2.24 -11.48
N CYS A 146 -1.52 -2.05 -10.21
CA CYS A 146 -0.23 -2.52 -9.71
C CYS A 146 -0.40 -3.95 -9.17
N GLY A 147 0.24 -4.93 -9.81
CA GLY A 147 0.26 -6.32 -9.35
C GLY A 147 0.68 -7.34 -10.41
N ILE A 148 0.50 -7.06 -11.71
CA ILE A 148 1.04 -7.94 -12.76
C ILE A 148 2.41 -7.39 -13.14
N ALA A 149 3.45 -7.96 -12.52
CA ALA A 149 4.85 -7.66 -12.77
C ALA A 149 5.14 -7.57 -14.28
N ARG A 150 5.34 -6.35 -14.79
CA ARG A 150 6.02 -6.16 -16.07
C ARG A 150 7.51 -6.17 -15.79
N HIS A 151 8.10 -7.35 -15.91
CA HIS A 151 9.52 -7.48 -16.14
C HIS A 151 9.85 -6.70 -17.44
N PRO A 152 10.79 -5.74 -17.43
CA PRO A 152 11.30 -5.20 -18.67
C PRO A 152 12.20 -6.27 -19.29
N THR A 153 11.71 -6.93 -20.34
CA THR A 153 12.54 -7.73 -21.23
C THR A 153 13.49 -6.80 -21.97
N ALA A 154 14.75 -6.77 -21.53
CA ALA A 154 15.83 -6.26 -22.34
C ALA A 154 15.91 -7.10 -23.63
N THR A 155 15.48 -6.52 -24.74
CA THR A 155 15.76 -7.08 -26.07
C THR A 155 16.86 -6.27 -26.72
N HIS A 156 18.03 -6.90 -26.68
CA HIS A 156 19.19 -6.63 -27.52
C HIS A 156 18.85 -6.85 -29.00
N ARG A 157 19.21 -5.89 -29.86
CA ARG A 157 19.61 -5.93 -31.30
C ARG A 157 19.19 -4.62 -31.97
N ASP A 158 19.99 -3.91 -32.76
CA ASP A 158 21.27 -4.22 -33.39
C ASP A 158 21.97 -2.92 -33.86
N LEU A 159 23.30 -2.93 -33.75
CA LEU A 159 24.30 -2.55 -34.76
C LEU A 159 23.94 -1.45 -35.79
N GLN A 160 24.68 -0.33 -35.77
CA GLN A 160 25.74 0.01 -36.76
C GLN A 160 26.10 1.50 -36.73
N SER A 161 27.34 1.81 -36.36
CA SER A 161 28.18 2.81 -37.05
C SER A 161 29.60 2.73 -36.51
N ASN A 162 30.35 1.76 -37.03
CA ASN A 162 31.80 1.91 -37.18
C ASN A 162 32.03 2.55 -38.56
N ASP A 163 32.78 3.64 -38.56
CA ASP A 163 33.81 4.02 -39.53
C ASP A 163 33.83 5.54 -39.74
N PHE A 164 34.83 6.22 -39.17
CA PHE A 164 35.91 6.81 -39.98
C PHE A 164 36.99 7.42 -39.07
N GLN A 165 38.07 6.67 -38.84
CA GLN A 165 39.34 7.19 -38.34
C GLN A 165 40.06 7.92 -39.47
N GLY A 166 39.97 9.25 -39.49
CA GLY A 166 40.77 10.11 -40.37
C GLY A 166 42.01 10.62 -39.64
N LYS A 167 43.10 9.84 -39.65
CA LYS A 167 44.46 10.35 -39.38
C LYS A 167 44.83 11.40 -40.44
N ARG A 168 45.27 12.59 -40.01
CA ARG A 168 46.16 13.45 -40.81
C ARG A 168 47.30 13.97 -39.94
N ASN A 169 48.51 13.58 -40.35
CA ASN A 169 49.81 14.06 -39.88
C ASN A 169 50.24 15.34 -40.64
N GLY A 170 51.19 16.09 -40.04
CA GLY A 170 52.09 17.09 -40.67
C GLY A 170 51.85 18.51 -40.12
N GLY A 171 52.75 19.12 -39.34
CA GLY A 171 54.10 19.62 -39.72
C GLY A 171 53.92 21.05 -40.26
N ILE A 172 54.45 22.14 -39.68
CA ILE A 172 55.81 22.51 -39.23
C ILE A 172 55.68 23.44 -38.02
#